data_AF-A0A7X8K3F9-F1
#
_entry.id   AF-A0A7X8K3F9-F1
#
_cell.length_a   1.000
_cell.length_b   1.000
_cell.length_c   1.000
_cell.angle_alpha   90.00
_cell.angle_beta   90.00
_cell.angle_gamma   90.00
#
_symmetry.space_group_name_H-M   'P 1'
#
loop_
_entity.id
_entity.type
_entity.pdbx_description
1 polymer ?
#
loop_
_entity_poly.entity_id
_entity_poly.type
_entity_poly.pdbx_seq_one_letter_code
_entity_poly.pdbx_strand_id
1 'polypeptide(L)'
;MGQDNQRSVSLKAASFTAPIVVNQGNRIRVLSSQALLHLTIEECIVFSFLESVSMLIPAQSPPRPSRGPKPHSNIENNQAKIENIAVERVFQHRQKTAKNRLTVILRDSPCQILHCRIKNLVVAKKIVPVPSGSDMATAIYYYQLEVEYHDTAGRIKQDYFDSGVRYQQVPLEPPATNFNVAINCVCSIG
;
A
#
# COMPACT_ATOMS: atom_id res chain seq x y z
N MET A 1 23.80 -7.77 57.13
CA MET A 1 24.40 -6.77 56.22
C MET A 1 25.25 -7.53 55.22
N GLY A 2 24.87 -7.52 53.95
CA GLY A 2 25.62 -8.12 52.85
C GLY A 2 25.21 -7.42 51.56
N GLN A 3 26.00 -6.43 51.17
CA GLN A 3 25.90 -5.74 49.89
C GLN A 3 26.67 -6.57 48.86
N ASP A 4 25.97 -7.20 47.92
CA ASP A 4 26.61 -7.80 46.76
C ASP A 4 26.86 -6.74 45.69
N ASN A 5 28.17 -6.46 45.53
CA ASN A 5 28.78 -5.61 44.53
C ASN A 5 28.42 -6.04 43.10
N GLN A 6 27.70 -5.20 42.36
CA GLN A 6 27.67 -5.27 40.89
C GLN A 6 29.00 -4.73 40.34
N ARG A 7 29.94 -5.64 40.05
CA ARG A 7 31.12 -5.32 39.24
C ARG A 7 30.72 -5.30 37.76
N SER A 8 30.74 -4.12 37.16
CA SER A 8 30.78 -3.98 35.71
C SER A 8 32.18 -4.37 35.20
N VAL A 9 32.24 -5.30 34.25
CA VAL A 9 33.50 -5.70 33.60
C VAL A 9 33.52 -5.11 32.20
N SER A 10 34.58 -4.35 31.89
CA SER A 10 34.83 -3.81 30.57
C SER A 10 35.33 -4.90 29.63
N LEU A 11 34.62 -5.12 28.52
CA LEU A 11 34.99 -6.07 27.47
C LEU A 11 36.17 -5.52 26.65
N LYS A 12 37.38 -5.61 27.19
CA LYS A 12 38.59 -5.61 26.36
C LYS A 12 39.10 -7.03 26.22
N ALA A 13 38.88 -7.59 25.02
CA ALA A 13 39.52 -8.77 24.44
C ALA A 13 39.76 -9.95 25.41
N ALA A 14 38.69 -10.65 25.79
CA ALA A 14 38.84 -11.98 26.36
C ALA A 14 38.98 -13.00 25.22
N SER A 15 40.16 -13.59 25.06
CA SER A 15 40.40 -14.72 24.17
C SER A 15 39.69 -15.96 24.72
N PHE A 16 38.72 -16.50 23.96
CA PHE A 16 38.02 -17.72 24.30
C PHE A 16 38.91 -18.93 23.99
N THR A 17 39.58 -19.47 25.00
CA THR A 17 40.18 -20.81 24.94
C THR A 17 39.88 -21.57 26.23
N ALA A 18 38.80 -22.36 26.20
CA ALA A 18 38.65 -23.57 27.02
C ALA A 18 37.54 -24.45 26.40
N PRO A 19 37.71 -25.79 26.37
CA PRO A 19 36.81 -26.69 25.68
C PRO A 19 35.52 -26.91 26.46
N ILE A 20 34.40 -26.84 25.73
CA ILE A 20 33.11 -27.53 25.97
C ILE A 20 32.74 -27.69 27.46
N VAL A 21 32.39 -26.59 28.11
CA VAL A 21 31.42 -26.62 29.21
C VAL A 21 30.10 -26.16 28.61
N VAL A 22 29.22 -27.12 28.37
CA VAL A 22 27.86 -26.88 27.86
C VAL A 22 27.16 -25.96 28.86
N ASN A 23 26.98 -24.71 28.48
CA ASN A 23 26.35 -23.69 29.30
C ASN A 23 24.82 -23.87 29.27
N GLN A 24 24.34 -24.97 29.83
CA GLN A 24 22.97 -25.48 29.70
C GLN A 24 21.95 -24.77 30.62
N GLY A 25 22.13 -23.46 30.86
CA GLY A 25 21.26 -22.71 31.77
C GLY A 25 21.47 -21.20 31.76
N ASN A 26 22.57 -20.69 31.18
CA ASN A 26 22.76 -19.26 31.06
C ASN A 26 21.96 -18.72 29.88
N ARG A 27 20.77 -18.18 30.16
CA ARG A 27 20.09 -17.26 29.26
C ARG A 27 20.89 -15.96 29.21
N ILE A 28 21.86 -15.89 28.31
CA ILE A 28 22.55 -14.63 27.99
C ILE A 28 21.51 -13.70 27.37
N ARG A 29 21.01 -12.74 28.15
CA ARG A 29 20.20 -11.65 27.63
C ARG A 29 21.16 -10.63 27.03
N VAL A 30 21.25 -10.60 25.71
CA VAL A 30 21.88 -9.49 25.01
C VAL A 30 20.95 -8.29 25.17
N LEU A 31 21.34 -7.34 26.03
CA LEU A 31 20.64 -6.08 26.20
C LEU A 31 20.97 -5.19 25.00
N SER A 32 20.22 -5.34 23.92
CA SER A 32 20.20 -4.34 22.84
C SER A 32 19.15 -3.29 23.20
N SER A 33 19.46 -2.01 23.03
CA SER A 33 18.44 -0.96 23.14
C SER A 33 17.44 -1.03 21.99
N GLN A 34 17.86 -1.57 20.84
CA GLN A 34 17.08 -1.72 19.63
C GLN A 34 16.51 -3.13 19.50
N ALA A 35 15.29 -3.23 18.97
CA ALA A 35 14.65 -4.51 18.70
C ALA A 35 14.36 -4.67 17.21
N LEU A 36 14.70 -5.86 16.70
CA LEU A 36 14.40 -6.25 15.33
C LEU A 36 12.97 -6.82 15.28
N LEU A 37 12.12 -6.24 14.42
CA LEU A 37 10.74 -6.63 14.25
C LEU A 37 10.49 -7.09 12.80
N HIS A 38 9.82 -8.24 12.66
CA HIS A 38 9.38 -8.74 11.36
C HIS A 38 7.91 -8.34 11.12
N LEU A 39 7.69 -7.58 10.07
CA LEU A 39 6.38 -7.16 9.60
C LEU A 39 6.03 -7.95 8.35
N THR A 40 4.77 -8.38 8.25
CA THR A 40 4.21 -8.96 7.04
C THR A 40 3.26 -7.94 6.41
N ILE A 41 3.56 -7.54 5.17
CA ILE A 41 2.71 -6.64 4.39
C ILE A 41 2.04 -7.42 3.28
N GLU A 42 0.72 -7.50 3.35
CA GLU A 42 -0.11 -8.04 2.27
C GLU A 42 -0.49 -6.89 1.33
N GLU A 43 -0.03 -6.98 0.09
CA GLU A 43 -0.25 -5.97 -0.94
C GLU A 43 -1.22 -6.55 -1.96
N CYS A 44 -2.33 -5.86 -2.19
CA CYS A 44 -3.33 -6.21 -3.18
C CYS A 44 -3.48 -5.07 -4.17
N ILE A 45 -3.19 -5.34 -5.44
CA ILE A 45 -3.25 -4.34 -6.51
C ILE A 45 -4.27 -4.78 -7.54
N VAL A 46 -5.18 -3.88 -7.88
CA VAL A 46 -6.21 -4.06 -8.89
C VAL A 46 -5.93 -3.15 -10.07
N PHE A 47 -5.65 -3.76 -11.21
CA PHE A 47 -5.50 -3.12 -12.51
C PHE A 47 -6.86 -3.14 -13.21
N SER A 48 -7.37 -1.98 -13.60
CA SER A 48 -8.67 -1.84 -14.27
C SER A 48 -8.44 -1.25 -15.66
N PHE A 49 -8.56 -2.06 -16.70
CA PHE A 49 -8.30 -1.65 -18.08
C PHE A 49 -9.50 -0.93 -18.69
N LEU A 50 -9.21 0.15 -19.39
CA LEU A 50 -10.22 1.10 -19.87
C LEU A 50 -10.31 1.06 -21.40
N GLU A 51 -11.53 1.09 -21.91
CA GLU A 51 -11.84 1.31 -23.32
C GLU A 51 -12.66 2.60 -23.46
N SER A 52 -12.39 3.39 -24.49
CA SER A 52 -13.23 4.54 -24.82
C SER A 52 -14.44 4.06 -25.63
N VAL A 53 -15.64 4.30 -25.11
CA VAL A 53 -16.90 3.93 -25.78
C VAL A 53 -17.78 5.15 -25.98
N SER A 54 -18.55 5.12 -27.05
CA SER A 54 -19.61 6.12 -27.33
C SER A 54 -20.86 5.75 -26.56
N MET A 55 -21.39 6.67 -25.76
CA MET A 55 -22.64 6.51 -25.04
C MET A 55 -23.65 7.56 -25.49
N LEU A 56 -24.85 7.10 -25.84
CA LEU A 56 -25.95 7.97 -26.20
C LEU A 56 -26.68 8.41 -24.94
N ILE A 57 -26.79 9.72 -24.74
CA ILE A 57 -27.55 10.30 -23.63
C ILE A 57 -28.69 11.19 -24.17
N PRO A 58 -29.85 11.22 -23.48
CA PRO A 58 -30.88 12.21 -23.78
C PRO A 58 -30.40 13.60 -23.34
N ALA A 59 -30.24 14.52 -24.28
CA ALA A 59 -30.00 15.92 -23.96
C ALA A 59 -31.34 16.60 -23.67
N GLN A 60 -31.46 17.13 -22.45
CA GLN A 60 -32.59 17.97 -22.11
C GLN A 60 -32.41 19.35 -22.75
N SER A 61 -33.45 19.83 -23.42
CA SER A 61 -33.48 21.22 -23.87
C SER A 61 -33.42 22.14 -22.66
N PRO A 62 -32.64 23.23 -22.67
CA PRO A 62 -32.68 24.20 -21.58
C PRO A 62 -34.12 24.71 -21.40
N PRO A 63 -34.58 24.95 -20.16
CA PRO A 63 -35.92 25.44 -19.91
C PRO A 63 -36.10 26.77 -20.63
N ARG A 64 -36.97 26.81 -21.66
CA ARG A 64 -37.30 28.07 -22.33
C ARG A 64 -37.96 29.00 -21.31
N PRO A 65 -37.52 30.28 -21.20
CA PRO A 65 -38.23 31.24 -20.37
C PRO A 65 -39.64 31.41 -20.93
N SER A 66 -40.64 31.07 -20.10
CA SER A 66 -42.06 31.18 -20.40
C SER A 66 -42.45 32.64 -20.56
N ARG A 67 -42.50 33.13 -21.80
CA ARG A 67 -43.08 34.44 -22.13
C ARG A 67 -44.41 34.26 -22.87
N GLY A 68 -45.48 34.32 -22.09
CA GLY A 68 -46.83 34.72 -22.51
C GLY A 68 -47.65 33.70 -23.30
N PRO A 69 -49.00 33.82 -23.27
CA PRO A 69 -49.89 32.90 -23.97
C PRO A 69 -49.89 33.21 -25.47
N LYS A 70 -49.56 32.23 -26.31
CA LYS A 70 -49.87 32.26 -27.75
C LYS A 70 -50.60 30.98 -28.17
N PRO A 71 -51.53 31.11 -29.14
CA PRO A 71 -52.57 30.12 -29.42
C PRO A 71 -52.06 28.94 -30.25
N HIS A 72 -52.84 27.86 -30.18
CA HIS A 72 -52.78 26.61 -30.95
C HIS A 72 -52.00 26.64 -32.28
N SER A 73 -50.88 25.91 -32.32
CA SER A 73 -50.53 25.05 -33.46
C SER A 73 -49.32 24.17 -33.13
N ASN A 74 -49.40 22.93 -33.59
CA ASN A 74 -48.36 21.92 -33.71
C ASN A 74 -47.86 21.29 -32.40
N ILE A 75 -48.21 20.00 -32.28
CA ILE A 75 -47.46 18.99 -31.53
C ILE A 75 -46.07 18.95 -32.19
N GLU A 76 -45.22 19.93 -31.86
CA GLU A 76 -43.80 19.86 -32.18
C GLU A 76 -43.25 18.69 -31.37
N ASN A 77 -42.91 17.68 -32.12
CA ASN A 77 -42.22 16.47 -31.73
C ASN A 77 -41.07 16.83 -30.78
N ASN A 78 -41.32 16.76 -29.46
CA ASN A 78 -40.29 16.79 -28.41
C ASN A 78 -39.48 15.49 -28.49
N GLN A 79 -38.84 15.24 -29.63
CA GLN A 79 -37.82 14.22 -29.74
C GLN A 79 -36.65 14.71 -28.89
N ALA A 80 -36.46 14.05 -27.75
CA ALA A 80 -35.28 14.24 -26.93
C ALA A 80 -34.06 14.19 -27.84
N LYS A 81 -33.30 15.29 -27.90
CA LYS A 81 -32.09 15.37 -28.70
C LYS A 81 -31.14 14.32 -28.15
N ILE A 82 -30.79 13.32 -28.94
CA ILE A 82 -29.81 12.32 -28.52
C ILE A 82 -28.42 12.90 -28.76
N GLU A 83 -27.63 13.01 -27.70
CA GLU A 83 -26.23 13.43 -27.79
C GLU A 83 -25.32 12.21 -27.59
N ASN A 84 -24.23 12.14 -28.35
CA ASN A 84 -23.21 11.11 -28.18
C ASN A 84 -22.06 11.70 -27.36
N ILE A 85 -21.74 11.07 -26.24
CA ILE A 85 -20.59 11.41 -25.40
C ILE A 85 -19.58 10.28 -25.41
N ALA A 86 -18.29 10.63 -25.37
CA ALA A 86 -17.23 9.67 -25.13
C ALA A 86 -17.12 9.41 -23.63
N VAL A 87 -17.19 8.14 -23.22
CA VAL A 87 -16.99 7.72 -21.82
C VAL A 87 -15.91 6.64 -21.74
N GLU A 88 -15.18 6.60 -20.64
CA GLU A 88 -14.27 5.49 -20.34
C GLU A 88 -15.04 4.39 -19.63
N ARG A 89 -15.00 3.18 -20.19
CA ARG A 89 -15.59 1.99 -19.59
C ARG A 89 -14.49 1.04 -19.16
N VAL A 90 -14.62 0.48 -17.97
CA VAL A 90 -13.77 -0.64 -17.55
C VAL A 90 -14.26 -1.90 -18.26
N PHE A 91 -13.39 -2.54 -19.05
CA PHE A 91 -13.71 -3.79 -19.73
C PHE A 91 -13.07 -5.01 -19.06
N GLN A 92 -11.98 -4.84 -18.31
CA GLN A 92 -11.30 -5.93 -17.62
C GLN A 92 -10.65 -5.48 -16.31
N HIS A 93 -10.68 -6.36 -15.32
CA HIS A 93 -9.88 -6.24 -14.10
C HIS A 93 -8.85 -7.36 -14.01
N ARG A 94 -7.65 -7.04 -13.52
CA ARG A 94 -6.65 -8.02 -13.11
C ARG A 94 -6.17 -7.68 -11.71
N GLN A 95 -6.13 -8.68 -10.85
CA GLN A 95 -5.67 -8.53 -9.47
C GLN A 95 -4.34 -9.26 -9.29
N LYS A 96 -3.43 -8.65 -8.53
CA LYS A 96 -2.19 -9.29 -8.10
C LYS A 96 -2.01 -9.07 -6.60
N THR A 97 -1.71 -10.16 -5.90
CA THR A 97 -1.47 -10.16 -4.47
C THR A 97 -0.05 -10.60 -4.17
N ALA A 98 0.58 -9.96 -3.19
CA ALA A 98 1.92 -10.29 -2.74
C ALA A 98 1.99 -10.21 -1.21
N LYS A 99 2.63 -11.18 -0.58
CA LYS A 99 2.97 -11.12 0.85
C LYS A 99 4.45 -10.81 0.98
N ASN A 100 4.77 -9.67 1.56
CA ASN A 100 6.13 -9.20 1.70
C ASN A 100 6.53 -9.19 3.16
N ARG A 101 7.69 -9.77 3.47
CA ARG A 101 8.28 -9.66 4.81
C ARG A 101 9.27 -8.51 4.84
N LEU A 102 9.06 -7.58 5.76
CA LEU A 102 9.94 -6.45 5.99
C LEU A 102 10.52 -6.56 7.40
N THR A 103 11.82 -6.36 7.51
CA THR A 103 12.52 -6.34 8.80
C THR A 103 12.83 -4.90 9.13
N VAL A 104 12.32 -4.43 10.27
CA VAL A 104 12.53 -3.07 10.77
C VAL A 104 13.25 -3.12 12.11
N ILE A 105 14.04 -2.09 12.40
CA ILE A 105 14.75 -1.96 13.67
C ILE A 105 14.08 -0.82 14.43
N LEU A 106 13.39 -1.17 15.52
CA LEU A 106 12.80 -0.19 16.42
C LEU A 106 13.90 0.51 17.21
N ARG A 107 13.73 1.81 17.44
CA ARG A 107 14.70 2.63 18.18
C ARG A 107 14.82 2.20 19.63
N ASP A 108 13.70 1.83 20.22
CA ASP A 108 13.58 1.32 21.58
C ASP A 108 13.11 -0.14 21.56
N SER A 109 13.39 -0.87 22.65
CA SER A 109 12.89 -2.24 22.80
C SER A 109 11.41 -2.24 23.19
N PRO A 110 10.52 -2.87 22.41
CA PRO A 110 9.11 -2.93 22.72
C PRO A 110 8.84 -3.98 23.80
N CYS A 111 7.87 -3.71 24.67
CA CYS A 111 7.22 -4.74 25.49
C CYS A 111 5.91 -5.23 24.85
N GLN A 112 5.24 -4.38 24.06
CA GLN A 112 4.01 -4.70 23.35
C GLN A 112 3.90 -3.84 22.09
N ILE A 113 3.60 -4.45 20.94
CA ILE A 113 3.22 -3.71 19.74
C ILE A 113 1.70 -3.46 19.79
N LEU A 114 1.29 -2.21 19.60
CA LEU A 114 -0.10 -1.79 19.64
C LEU A 114 -0.75 -1.88 18.26
N HIS A 115 -0.10 -1.30 17.26
CA HIS A 115 -0.58 -1.36 15.89
C HIS A 115 0.54 -1.17 14.87
N CYS A 116 0.31 -1.70 13.66
CA CYS A 116 1.08 -1.37 12.47
C CYS A 116 0.15 -0.82 11.39
N ARG A 117 0.51 0.32 10.79
CA ARG A 117 -0.31 1.01 9.80
C ARG A 117 0.50 1.39 8.57
N ILE A 118 -0.21 1.46 7.44
CA ILE A 118 0.32 1.97 6.18
C ILE A 118 -0.11 3.44 6.08
N LYS A 119 0.85 4.33 5.82
CA LYS A 119 0.66 5.76 5.60
C LYS A 119 1.29 6.19 4.29
N ASN A 120 0.83 7.33 3.79
CA ASN A 120 1.41 8.01 2.63
C ASN A 120 1.59 7.09 1.42
N LEU A 121 0.58 6.24 1.17
CA LEU A 121 0.59 5.33 0.03
C LEU A 121 0.44 6.15 -1.25
N VAL A 122 1.48 6.13 -2.07
CA VAL A 122 1.50 6.81 -3.36
C VAL A 122 1.65 5.77 -4.45
N VAL A 123 0.84 5.91 -5.50
CA VAL A 123 0.81 5.00 -6.64
C VAL A 123 0.96 5.78 -7.94
N ALA A 124 1.81 5.28 -8.81
CA ALA A 124 1.97 5.70 -10.19
C ALA A 124 1.73 4.50 -11.11
N LYS A 125 1.30 4.78 -12.35
CA LYS A 125 1.02 3.77 -13.37
C LYS A 125 1.80 4.06 -14.64
N LYS A 126 2.26 3.01 -15.32
CA LYS A 126 2.97 3.10 -16.59
C LYS A 126 2.70 1.87 -17.46
N ILE A 127 2.58 2.07 -18.77
CA ILE A 127 2.64 0.98 -19.76
C ILE A 127 4.11 0.82 -20.17
N VAL A 128 4.63 -0.41 -20.07
CA VAL A 128 5.99 -0.74 -20.45
C VAL A 128 5.94 -1.68 -21.66
N PRO A 129 6.41 -1.24 -22.84
CA PRO A 129 6.42 -2.09 -24.02
C PRO A 129 7.34 -3.29 -23.85
N VAL A 130 6.93 -4.45 -24.34
CA VAL A 130 7.76 -5.68 -24.35
C VAL A 130 8.04 -6.09 -25.79
N PRO A 131 9.31 -6.14 -26.24
CA PRO A 131 9.64 -6.34 -27.66
C PRO A 131 9.10 -7.62 -28.31
N SER A 132 8.88 -8.67 -27.52
CA SER A 132 8.50 -10.01 -27.99
C SER A 132 7.20 -10.53 -27.40
N GLY A 133 6.37 -9.66 -26.82
CA GLY A 133 5.13 -10.06 -26.16
C GLY A 133 4.17 -8.92 -25.93
N SER A 134 3.15 -9.17 -25.12
CA SER A 134 2.17 -8.16 -24.73
C SER A 134 2.81 -7.13 -23.80
N ASP A 135 2.51 -5.85 -24.04
CA ASP A 135 2.92 -4.75 -23.16
C ASP A 135 2.51 -5.01 -21.71
N MET A 136 3.21 -4.37 -20.76
CA MET A 136 2.99 -4.60 -19.34
C MET A 136 2.38 -3.37 -18.68
N ALA A 137 1.20 -3.53 -18.09
CA ALA A 137 0.66 -2.55 -17.17
C ALA A 137 1.42 -2.66 -15.84
N THR A 138 2.15 -1.59 -15.50
CA THR A 138 3.02 -1.52 -14.32
C THR A 138 2.44 -0.55 -13.31
N ALA A 139 2.24 -1.02 -12.08
CA ALA A 139 2.02 -0.20 -10.90
C ALA A 139 3.35 -0.01 -10.18
N ILE A 140 3.72 1.25 -9.92
CA ILE A 140 4.90 1.64 -9.14
C ILE A 140 4.37 2.35 -7.91
N TYR A 141 4.78 1.90 -6.73
CA TYR A 141 4.22 2.41 -5.48
C TYR A 141 5.24 2.41 -4.37
N TYR A 142 5.01 3.25 -3.38
CA TYR A 142 5.75 3.28 -2.13
C TYR A 142 4.81 3.69 -1.01
N TYR A 143 5.13 3.31 0.21
CA TYR A 143 4.40 3.70 1.39
C TYR A 143 5.32 3.76 2.61
N GLN A 144 4.82 4.43 3.64
CA GLN A 144 5.46 4.46 4.95
C GLN A 144 4.72 3.54 5.90
N LEU A 145 5.48 2.76 6.65
CA LEU A 145 5.00 1.97 7.77
C LEU A 145 5.08 2.80 9.03
N GLU A 146 4.03 2.75 9.82
CA GLU A 146 3.97 3.30 11.16
C GLU A 146 3.80 2.14 12.13
N VAL A 147 4.70 2.05 13.11
CA VAL A 147 4.62 1.07 14.20
C VAL A 147 4.48 1.82 15.51
N GLU A 148 3.37 1.60 16.19
CA GLU A 148 3.13 2.11 17.55
C GLU A 148 3.28 0.98 18.56
N TYR A 149 4.01 1.23 19.65
CA TYR A 149 4.33 0.23 20.65
C TYR A 149 4.54 0.85 22.03
N HIS A 150 4.41 0.04 23.08
CA HIS A 150 4.92 0.39 24.41
C HIS A 150 6.39 -0.01 24.53
N ASP A 151 7.24 0.91 25.00
CA ASP A 151 8.61 0.58 25.39
C ASP A 151 8.64 -0.18 26.72
N THR A 152 9.83 -0.63 27.15
CA THR A 152 10.01 -1.34 28.43
C THR A 152 9.70 -0.49 29.66
N ALA A 153 9.57 0.83 29.52
CA ALA A 153 9.14 1.74 30.58
C ALA A 153 7.62 2.01 30.54
N GLY A 154 6.88 1.34 29.65
CA GLY A 154 5.43 1.49 29.47
C GLY A 154 5.01 2.73 28.69
N ARG A 155 5.94 3.51 28.13
CA ARG A 155 5.63 4.71 27.34
C ARG A 155 5.25 4.33 25.92
N ILE A 156 4.27 5.01 25.34
CA ILE A 156 3.91 4.84 23.94
C ILE A 156 4.99 5.50 23.07
N LYS A 157 5.47 4.74 22.09
CA LYS A 157 6.48 5.11 21.10
C LYS A 157 5.94 4.84 19.70
N GLN A 158 6.48 5.57 18.75
CA GLN A 158 6.05 5.51 17.37
C GLN A 158 7.26 5.66 16.45
N ASP A 159 7.46 4.67 15.59
CA ASP A 159 8.53 4.62 14.60
C ASP A 159 7.96 4.53 13.20
N TYR A 160 8.69 5.11 12.25
CA TYR A 160 8.30 5.18 10.84
C TYR A 160 9.37 4.53 9.97
N PHE A 161 8.95 3.74 8.97
CA PHE A 161 9.85 3.04 8.06
C PHE A 161 9.36 3.12 6.63
N ASP A 162 10.25 3.42 5.69
CA ASP A 162 9.86 3.45 4.27
C ASP A 162 9.90 2.04 3.67
N SER A 163 8.90 1.71 2.85
CA SER A 163 8.85 0.41 2.15
C SER A 163 9.91 0.25 1.07
N GLY A 164 10.56 1.35 0.68
CA GLY A 164 11.23 1.47 -0.61
C GLY A 164 10.25 1.48 -1.78
N VAL A 165 10.79 1.63 -2.99
CA VAL A 165 9.98 1.57 -4.23
C VAL A 165 9.63 0.13 -4.53
N ARG A 166 8.35 -0.12 -4.80
CA ARG A 166 7.79 -1.41 -5.14
C ARG A 166 7.12 -1.37 -6.50
N TYR A 167 7.06 -2.53 -7.15
CA TYR A 167 6.48 -2.65 -8.47
C TYR A 167 5.71 -3.96 -8.61
N GLN A 168 4.57 -3.88 -9.29
CA GLN A 168 3.83 -5.04 -9.75
C GLN A 168 3.37 -4.82 -11.19
N GLN A 169 3.35 -5.91 -11.94
CA GLN A 169 3.05 -5.88 -13.36
C GLN A 169 2.10 -7.00 -13.72
N VAL A 170 1.24 -6.70 -14.69
CA VAL A 170 0.35 -7.66 -15.37
C VAL A 170 0.43 -7.44 -16.89
N PRO A 171 0.29 -8.51 -17.70
CA PRO A 171 0.20 -8.35 -19.15
C PRO A 171 -1.04 -7.54 -19.54
N LEU A 172 -0.91 -6.77 -20.61
CA LEU A 172 -1.94 -5.91 -21.19
C LEU A 172 -2.64 -6.67 -22.33
N GLU A 173 -3.63 -7.50 -22.00
CA GLU A 173 -4.35 -8.32 -22.98
C GLU A 173 -5.88 -8.31 -22.73
N PRO A 174 -6.70 -7.83 -23.68
CA PRO A 174 -6.33 -7.19 -24.96
C PRO A 174 -5.53 -5.88 -24.79
N PRO A 175 -4.84 -5.40 -25.84
CA PRO A 175 -4.12 -4.14 -25.80
C PRO A 175 -5.05 -3.00 -25.34
N ALA A 176 -4.64 -2.25 -24.32
CA ALA A 176 -5.38 -1.10 -23.82
C ALA A 176 -4.47 0.12 -23.79
N THR A 177 -4.97 1.28 -24.20
CA THR A 177 -4.19 2.52 -24.18
C THR A 177 -4.18 3.16 -22.79
N ASN A 178 -5.11 2.78 -21.92
CA ASN A 178 -5.24 3.32 -20.57
C ASN A 178 -5.73 2.24 -19.58
N PHE A 179 -5.36 2.41 -18.32
CA PHE A 179 -5.80 1.56 -17.21
C PHE A 179 -5.72 2.34 -15.90
N ASN A 180 -6.51 1.99 -14.89
CA ASN A 180 -6.40 2.53 -13.53
C ASN A 180 -5.79 1.50 -12.58
N VAL A 181 -5.18 2.00 -11.51
CA VAL A 181 -4.59 1.17 -10.46
C VAL A 181 -5.21 1.57 -9.13
N ALA A 182 -5.75 0.59 -8.43
CA ALA A 182 -6.08 0.71 -7.02
C ALA A 182 -5.15 -0.22 -6.22
N ILE A 183 -4.67 0.25 -5.08
CA ILE A 183 -3.81 -0.52 -4.20
C ILE A 183 -4.37 -0.49 -2.78
N ASN A 184 -4.37 -1.66 -2.14
CA ASN A 184 -4.64 -1.82 -0.74
C ASN A 184 -3.49 -2.59 -0.08
N CYS A 185 -3.05 -2.11 1.08
CA CYS A 185 -1.96 -2.70 1.84
C CYS A 185 -2.41 -2.94 3.27
N VAL A 186 -2.15 -4.14 3.78
CA VAL A 186 -2.42 -4.50 5.18
C VAL A 186 -1.11 -4.87 5.85
N CYS A 187 -0.81 -4.24 6.98
CA CYS A 187 0.35 -4.59 7.80
C CYS A 187 -0.09 -5.49 8.96
N SER A 188 0.65 -6.57 9.18
CA SER A 188 0.52 -7.43 10.35
C SER A 188 1.90 -7.75 10.93
N ILE A 189 1.92 -8.11 12.21
CA ILE A 189 3.14 -8.53 12.91
C ILE A 189 3.31 -10.03 12.65
N GLY A 190 4.50 -10.41 12.17
CA GLY A 190 4.85 -11.80 11.83
C GLY A 190 5.39 -12.62 13.00
#